data_AF-A0A5E3WK88-F1
#
_entry.id   AF-A0A5E3WK88-F1
#
_cell.length_a   1.000
_cell.length_b   1.000
_cell.length_c   1.000
_cell.angle_alpha   90.00
_cell.angle_beta   90.00
_cell.angle_gamma   90.00
#
_symmetry.space_group_name_H-M   'P 1'
#
loop_
_entity.id
_entity.type
_entity.pdbx_description
1 polymer ?
#
loop_
_entity_poly.entity_id
_entity_poly.type
_entity_poly.pdbx_seq_one_letter_code
_entity_poly.pdbx_strand_id
1 'polypeptide(L)'
;MPPPESPPGSPDSNMALVESLPSSLGSSPASSRSGSLHRPTSSVSITLGVTLDDQSTHVPTPVQHIFCATLIIPLGEALFILFLNFLRDRRGNCQPLIWILSDFSRSLVDIKTEIRLRQNKYTECYAVVQRFIARDDESVLFQVKLVGWNTAWGWRAPNEEGQLVAYVLVALENCTAHYQDPDRFAYFKAPTSLINYTYTIAERVTAANTKEEVLRLPNDSVTNALHESFVMEPDLKYFYRGQGTGVVMTEEDHRTTVKSDLGPIPPDFNPQASHAPYLLRFAKFELGAALRASQAPGIPLSQPVCFGSTAALQST
;
A
#
# COMPACT_ATOMS: atom_id res chain seq x y z
N MET A 1 31.00 20.57 -61.18
CA MET A 1 30.00 20.02 -60.23
C MET A 1 28.66 20.65 -60.56
N PRO A 2 27.58 19.88 -60.74
CA PRO A 2 26.23 20.41 -60.88
C PRO A 2 25.69 20.93 -59.52
N PRO A 3 24.67 21.80 -59.51
CA PRO A 3 24.00 22.29 -58.30
C PRO A 3 23.07 21.22 -57.67
N PRO A 4 22.72 21.34 -56.38
CA PRO A 4 21.89 20.37 -55.67
C PRO A 4 20.39 20.48 -56.00
N GLU A 5 19.71 19.35 -56.05
CA GLU A 5 18.24 19.26 -56.15
C GLU A 5 17.57 19.58 -54.80
N SER A 6 16.39 20.21 -54.87
CA SER A 6 15.54 20.53 -53.72
C SER A 6 14.53 19.40 -53.44
N PRO A 7 14.10 19.19 -52.18
CA PRO A 7 13.23 18.07 -51.82
C PRO A 7 11.73 18.35 -52.06
N PRO A 8 10.95 17.37 -52.54
CA PRO A 8 9.54 17.20 -52.20
C PRO A 8 9.42 16.23 -51.00
N GLY A 9 8.43 16.28 -50.12
CA GLY A 9 7.28 17.19 -49.97
C GLY A 9 6.35 16.60 -48.90
N SER A 10 5.66 17.43 -48.11
CA SER A 10 4.71 16.96 -47.08
C SER A 10 3.26 17.03 -47.56
N PRO A 11 2.49 15.94 -47.41
CA PRO A 11 1.15 15.93 -46.81
C PRO A 11 1.01 14.76 -45.79
N ASP A 12 0.03 14.66 -44.90
CA ASP A 12 -1.06 15.58 -44.48
C ASP A 12 -1.34 15.32 -42.97
N SER A 13 -1.68 16.32 -42.15
CA SER A 13 -3.06 16.75 -41.84
C SER A 13 -4.09 15.62 -41.69
N ASN A 14 -4.37 15.21 -40.46
CA ASN A 14 -5.69 14.68 -40.11
C ASN A 14 -6.09 15.09 -38.68
N MET A 15 -7.08 15.97 -38.59
CA MET A 15 -7.80 16.24 -37.35
C MET A 15 -8.89 15.19 -37.15
N ALA A 16 -9.00 14.65 -35.94
CA ALA A 16 -10.23 14.05 -35.43
C ALA A 16 -10.46 14.65 -34.03
N LEU A 17 -11.28 15.70 -33.94
CA LEU A 17 -12.71 15.67 -33.65
C LEU A 17 -13.04 15.23 -32.22
N VAL A 18 -13.51 16.23 -31.46
CA VAL A 18 -13.95 16.16 -30.07
C VAL A 18 -15.39 15.66 -30.03
N GLU A 19 -15.67 14.60 -29.27
CA GLU A 19 -17.03 14.25 -28.85
C GLU A 19 -17.22 14.56 -27.37
N SER A 20 -17.98 15.62 -27.10
CA SER A 20 -18.40 16.02 -25.76
C SER A 20 -19.65 15.23 -25.34
N LEU A 21 -19.60 14.56 -24.19
CA LEU A 21 -20.78 13.92 -23.59
C LEU A 21 -21.50 14.85 -22.60
N PRO A 22 -22.85 14.79 -22.50
CA PRO A 22 -23.66 15.85 -21.89
C PRO A 22 -23.78 15.78 -20.36
N SER A 23 -23.74 16.95 -19.75
CA SER A 23 -24.03 17.19 -18.33
C SER A 23 -25.48 16.81 -17.98
N SER A 24 -25.67 15.90 -17.01
CA SER A 24 -26.99 15.57 -16.47
C SER A 24 -27.21 16.22 -15.10
N LEU A 25 -28.02 17.28 -15.07
CA LEU A 25 -28.58 17.84 -13.84
C LEU A 25 -29.67 16.91 -13.29
N GLY A 26 -29.62 16.59 -11.99
CA GLY A 26 -30.45 15.54 -11.38
C GLY A 26 -30.86 15.80 -9.92
N SER A 27 -31.71 16.80 -9.72
CA SER A 27 -32.75 16.93 -8.69
C SER A 27 -32.57 16.27 -7.31
N SER A 28 -32.50 17.10 -6.27
CA SER A 28 -32.82 16.73 -4.88
C SER A 28 -34.27 16.27 -4.70
N PRO A 29 -34.54 15.43 -3.70
CA PRO A 29 -35.79 15.52 -2.93
C PRO A 29 -35.52 15.86 -1.46
N ALA A 30 -36.39 16.68 -0.89
CA ALA A 30 -36.41 17.02 0.54
C ALA A 30 -37.36 16.11 1.33
N SER A 31 -37.36 16.28 2.66
CA SER A 31 -38.21 15.59 3.66
C SER A 31 -37.69 14.19 4.06
N SER A 32 -37.85 13.73 5.30
CA SER A 32 -38.85 14.14 6.30
C SER A 32 -38.32 14.22 7.73
N ARG A 33 -38.86 15.15 8.52
CA ARG A 33 -38.70 15.18 9.98
C ARG A 33 -39.52 14.05 10.62
N SER A 34 -38.87 13.26 11.48
CA SER A 34 -39.43 12.66 12.69
C SER A 34 -38.25 12.45 13.65
N GLY A 35 -38.29 12.81 14.94
CA GLY A 35 -39.47 13.10 15.75
C GLY A 35 -39.58 12.07 16.88
N SER A 36 -38.55 11.93 17.71
CA SER A 36 -38.63 11.16 18.95
C SER A 36 -38.01 11.95 20.10
N LEU A 37 -38.86 12.39 21.04
CA LEU A 37 -38.42 12.94 22.32
C LEU A 37 -38.11 11.78 23.26
N HIS A 38 -36.81 11.51 23.51
CA HIS A 38 -36.43 10.75 24.69
C HIS A 38 -36.14 11.70 25.87
N ARG A 39 -37.15 11.76 26.73
CA ARG A 39 -37.20 12.43 28.04
C ARG A 39 -36.03 12.00 28.93
N PRO A 40 -35.21 12.93 29.48
CA PRO A 40 -34.25 12.60 30.51
C PRO A 40 -34.98 12.46 31.86
N THR A 41 -35.02 11.25 32.42
CA THR A 41 -35.34 11.05 33.84
C THR A 41 -34.06 11.17 34.66
N SER A 42 -33.84 12.35 35.23
CA SER A 42 -32.89 12.58 36.30
C SER A 42 -33.36 11.89 37.59
N SER A 43 -32.60 10.93 38.08
CA SER A 43 -32.66 10.48 39.47
C SER A 43 -31.38 10.92 40.19
N VAL A 44 -31.45 12.07 40.84
CA VAL A 44 -30.37 12.57 41.71
C VAL A 44 -30.50 11.87 43.06
N SER A 45 -29.61 10.93 43.34
CA SER A 45 -29.40 10.38 44.68
C SER A 45 -28.08 10.91 45.22
N ILE A 46 -28.15 11.96 46.04
CA ILE A 46 -27.01 12.45 46.82
C ILE A 46 -26.86 11.55 48.03
N THR A 47 -25.83 10.72 48.04
CA THR A 47 -25.43 9.94 49.23
C THR A 47 -24.01 10.33 49.61
N LEU A 48 -23.88 11.20 50.60
CA LEU A 48 -22.63 11.40 51.33
C LEU A 48 -22.38 10.15 52.19
N GLY A 49 -21.60 9.21 51.67
CA GLY A 49 -21.21 7.99 52.36
C GLY A 49 -19.71 7.74 52.20
N VAL A 50 -18.96 7.89 53.28
CA VAL A 50 -17.57 7.40 53.35
C VAL A 50 -17.62 5.89 53.56
N THR A 51 -17.33 5.13 52.51
CA THR A 51 -17.06 3.69 52.61
C THR A 51 -15.57 3.45 52.45
N LEU A 52 -14.94 2.93 53.51
CA LEU A 52 -13.60 2.37 53.43
C LEU A 52 -13.61 1.10 52.57
N ASP A 53 -12.43 0.81 52.00
CA ASP A 53 -11.97 -0.46 51.43
C ASP A 53 -13.03 -1.52 51.09
N ASP A 54 -13.25 -1.70 49.79
CA ASP A 54 -13.30 -3.06 49.26
C ASP A 54 -12.17 -3.21 48.24
N GLN A 55 -11.09 -3.89 48.63
CA GLN A 55 -10.05 -4.32 47.70
C GLN A 55 -10.62 -5.41 46.81
N SER A 56 -11.35 -4.99 45.78
CA SER A 56 -11.67 -5.83 44.64
C SER A 56 -10.36 -6.34 44.05
N THR A 57 -10.03 -7.58 44.39
CA THR A 57 -8.98 -8.36 43.74
C THR A 57 -9.45 -8.63 42.33
N HIS A 58 -9.23 -7.62 41.48
CA HIS A 58 -9.47 -7.68 40.05
C HIS A 58 -8.43 -8.66 39.50
N VAL A 59 -8.78 -9.96 39.54
CA VAL A 59 -8.04 -11.01 38.86
C VAL A 59 -7.80 -10.50 37.44
N PRO A 60 -6.54 -10.37 36.99
CA PRO A 60 -6.28 -9.90 35.65
C PRO A 60 -6.97 -10.86 34.70
N THR A 61 -8.03 -10.40 34.03
CA THR A 61 -8.72 -11.18 33.03
C THR A 61 -7.63 -11.61 32.05
N PRO A 62 -7.39 -12.92 31.86
CA PRO A 62 -6.26 -13.37 31.06
C PRO A 62 -6.42 -12.76 29.68
N VAL A 63 -5.50 -11.85 29.33
CA VAL A 63 -5.51 -11.18 28.03
C VAL A 63 -5.43 -12.30 27.02
N GLN A 64 -6.55 -12.57 26.34
CA GLN A 64 -6.56 -13.55 25.27
C GLN A 64 -5.68 -12.98 24.18
N HIS A 65 -4.42 -13.43 24.16
CA HIS A 65 -3.48 -13.16 23.09
C HIS A 65 -4.07 -13.82 21.85
N ILE A 66 -4.85 -13.06 21.08
CA ILE A 66 -5.39 -13.48 19.80
C ILE A 66 -4.18 -13.80 18.92
N PHE A 67 -3.93 -15.09 18.73
CA PHE A 67 -2.81 -15.56 17.93
C PHE A 67 -3.09 -15.26 16.46
N CYS A 68 -2.52 -14.16 15.98
CA CYS A 68 -2.56 -13.80 14.57
C CYS A 68 -1.37 -14.47 13.87
N ALA A 69 -1.63 -15.58 13.18
CA ALA A 69 -0.62 -16.31 12.42
C ALA A 69 -0.12 -15.45 11.25
N THR A 70 1.12 -14.97 11.34
CA THR A 70 1.82 -14.32 10.23
C THR A 70 2.36 -15.38 9.28
N LEU A 71 1.95 -15.34 8.01
CA LEU A 71 2.60 -16.14 6.96
C LEU A 71 3.50 -15.26 6.09
N ILE A 72 4.68 -15.77 5.80
CA ILE A 72 5.65 -15.15 4.90
C ILE A 72 5.24 -15.43 3.47
N ILE A 73 5.17 -14.38 2.66
CA ILE A 73 4.93 -14.51 1.22
C ILE A 73 6.26 -14.84 0.52
N PRO A 74 6.26 -15.73 -0.48
CA PRO A 74 7.44 -15.98 -1.30
C PRO A 74 7.73 -14.78 -2.20
N LEU A 75 8.99 -14.63 -2.61
CA LEU A 75 9.43 -13.67 -3.64
C LEU A 75 9.44 -14.30 -5.04
N GLY A 76 9.78 -13.50 -6.06
CA GLY A 76 9.91 -13.96 -7.43
C GLY A 76 8.57 -14.30 -8.06
N GLU A 77 8.56 -15.22 -9.02
CA GLU A 77 7.34 -15.65 -9.70
C GLU A 77 6.31 -16.27 -8.75
N ALA A 78 6.78 -16.87 -7.65
CA ALA A 78 5.92 -17.40 -6.60
C ALA A 78 5.11 -16.30 -5.87
N LEU A 79 5.65 -15.07 -5.73
CA LEU A 79 4.90 -13.91 -5.21
C LEU A 79 3.64 -13.67 -6.05
N PHE A 80 3.77 -13.73 -7.37
CA PHE A 80 2.65 -13.54 -8.27
C PHE A 80 1.68 -14.72 -8.22
N ILE A 81 2.18 -15.93 -8.50
CA ILE A 81 1.34 -17.13 -8.68
C ILE A 81 0.58 -17.49 -7.39
N LEU A 82 1.23 -17.40 -6.23
CA LEU A 82 0.69 -17.87 -4.95
C LEU A 82 0.05 -16.77 -4.10
N PHE A 83 0.26 -15.49 -4.41
CA PHE A 83 -0.22 -14.40 -3.57
C PHE A 83 -0.90 -13.25 -4.34
N LEU A 84 -0.16 -12.45 -5.12
CA LEU A 84 -0.72 -11.25 -5.77
C LEU A 84 -1.85 -11.58 -6.76
N ASN A 85 -1.79 -12.73 -7.43
CA ASN A 85 -2.84 -13.19 -8.35
C ASN A 85 -4.19 -13.44 -7.65
N PHE A 86 -4.20 -13.73 -6.34
CA PHE A 86 -5.42 -13.92 -5.55
C PHE A 86 -5.89 -12.63 -4.85
N LEU A 87 -4.98 -11.68 -4.62
CA LEU A 87 -5.30 -10.35 -4.12
C LEU A 87 -5.69 -9.43 -5.29
N ARG A 88 -6.91 -9.63 -5.80
CA ARG A 88 -7.47 -8.82 -6.89
C ARG A 88 -8.34 -7.68 -6.36
N ASP A 89 -8.33 -6.56 -7.08
CA ASP A 89 -9.23 -5.42 -6.88
C ASP A 89 -10.59 -5.63 -7.58
N ARG A 90 -11.48 -4.63 -7.55
CA ARG A 90 -12.82 -4.76 -8.17
C ARG A 90 -12.80 -4.86 -9.71
N ARG A 91 -11.69 -4.53 -10.36
CA ARG A 91 -11.48 -4.68 -11.83
C ARG A 91 -10.72 -5.96 -12.18
N GLY A 92 -10.37 -6.79 -11.19
CA GLY A 92 -9.57 -7.99 -11.40
C GLY A 92 -8.07 -7.72 -11.48
N ASN A 93 -7.59 -6.52 -11.15
CA ASN A 93 -6.17 -6.17 -11.18
C ASN A 93 -5.47 -6.59 -9.87
N CYS A 94 -4.19 -6.95 -9.96
CA CYS A 94 -3.33 -7.15 -8.77
C CYS A 94 -3.19 -5.86 -7.95
N GLN A 95 -2.50 -5.97 -6.81
CA GLN A 95 -1.98 -4.85 -6.03
C GLN A 95 -1.36 -3.77 -6.95
N PRO A 96 -1.82 -2.50 -6.90
CA PRO A 96 -1.25 -1.42 -7.71
C PRO A 96 0.12 -0.99 -7.18
N LEU A 97 0.99 -0.59 -8.10
CA LEU A 97 2.32 -0.03 -7.83
C LEU A 97 2.25 1.44 -7.39
N ILE A 98 1.31 2.20 -7.97
CA ILE A 98 1.14 3.63 -7.73
C ILE A 98 -0.21 3.85 -7.05
N TRP A 99 -0.17 4.46 -5.88
CA TRP A 99 -1.28 4.75 -4.99
C TRP A 99 -1.58 6.25 -5.04
N ILE A 100 -2.83 6.65 -4.87
CA ILE A 100 -3.24 8.05 -4.75
C ILE A 100 -3.96 8.16 -3.41
N LEU A 101 -3.43 8.98 -2.49
CA LEU A 101 -4.07 9.23 -1.20
C LEU A 101 -5.45 9.83 -1.42
N SER A 102 -6.46 9.32 -0.72
CA SER A 102 -7.82 9.81 -0.83
C SER A 102 -8.00 11.15 -0.12
N ASP A 103 -8.80 12.05 -0.71
CA ASP A 103 -9.24 13.33 -0.13
C ASP A 103 -10.01 13.19 1.21
N PHE A 104 -10.42 11.96 1.57
CA PHE A 104 -10.99 11.66 2.89
C PHE A 104 -9.93 11.52 3.99
N SER A 105 -8.65 11.38 3.63
CA SER A 105 -7.52 11.40 4.57
C SER A 105 -7.19 12.85 4.94
N ARG A 106 -7.12 13.15 6.25
CA ARG A 106 -6.88 14.48 6.79
C ARG A 106 -5.59 14.57 7.61
N SER A 107 -5.04 13.44 8.05
CA SER A 107 -3.75 13.39 8.73
C SER A 107 -2.62 13.70 7.75
N LEU A 108 -1.67 14.53 8.20
CA LEU A 108 -0.54 14.94 7.38
C LEU A 108 0.42 13.79 7.09
N VAL A 109 0.95 13.76 5.87
CA VAL A 109 1.93 12.77 5.43
C VAL A 109 3.35 13.34 5.51
N ASP A 110 4.25 12.53 6.07
CA ASP A 110 5.69 12.75 6.18
C ASP A 110 6.43 11.40 6.03
N ILE A 111 7.75 11.41 6.04
CA ILE A 111 8.56 10.20 6.20
C ILE A 111 8.17 9.50 7.51
N LYS A 112 8.07 8.17 7.46
CA LYS A 112 7.55 7.26 8.50
C LYS A 112 6.04 7.26 8.71
N THR A 113 5.25 8.10 8.02
CA THR A 113 3.78 7.99 8.06
C THR A 113 3.34 6.60 7.56
N GLU A 114 2.47 5.95 8.33
CA GLU A 114 1.84 4.68 7.97
C GLU A 114 0.62 4.92 7.08
N ILE A 115 0.56 4.17 5.97
CA ILE A 115 -0.46 4.30 4.93
C ILE A 115 -1.07 2.92 4.66
N ARG A 116 -2.39 2.86 4.58
CA ARG A 116 -3.13 1.67 4.14
C ARG A 116 -3.73 1.87 2.75
N LEU A 117 -3.54 0.89 1.87
CA LEU A 117 -4.41 0.67 0.72
C LEU A 117 -5.43 -0.41 1.06
N ARG A 118 -6.71 -0.05 1.18
CA ARG A 118 -7.80 -1.04 1.17
C ARG A 118 -8.13 -1.42 -0.27
N GLN A 119 -7.53 -2.50 -0.76
CA GLN A 119 -7.68 -2.96 -2.14
C GLN A 119 -9.08 -3.55 -2.42
N ASN A 120 -9.65 -4.27 -1.46
CA ASN A 120 -11.01 -4.80 -1.53
C ASN A 120 -11.61 -4.97 -0.10
N LYS A 121 -12.79 -5.60 0.04
CA LYS A 121 -13.41 -5.79 1.38
C LYS A 121 -12.51 -6.62 2.33
N TYR A 122 -11.79 -7.59 1.76
CA TYR A 122 -11.06 -8.66 2.42
C TYR A 122 -9.53 -8.51 2.37
N THR A 123 -9.02 -7.36 1.91
CA THR A 123 -7.58 -7.14 1.71
C THR A 123 -7.23 -5.67 1.97
N GLU A 124 -6.35 -5.46 2.93
CA GLU A 124 -5.66 -4.19 3.21
C GLU A 124 -4.15 -4.41 3.08
N CYS A 125 -3.47 -3.61 2.24
CA CYS A 125 -2.02 -3.54 2.17
C CYS A 125 -1.53 -2.39 3.06
N TYR A 126 -0.45 -2.61 3.80
CA TYR A 126 0.15 -1.68 4.74
C TYR A 126 1.52 -1.26 4.21
N ALA A 127 1.78 0.03 4.25
CA ALA A 127 3.05 0.60 3.85
C ALA A 127 3.49 1.74 4.77
N VAL A 128 4.78 2.05 4.72
CA VAL A 128 5.40 3.17 5.43
C VAL A 128 6.11 4.08 4.44
N VAL A 129 5.88 5.38 4.52
CA VAL A 129 6.61 6.37 3.72
C VAL A 129 8.10 6.34 4.07
N GLN A 130 8.95 6.09 3.07
CA GLN A 130 10.40 6.00 3.28
C GLN A 130 11.17 7.17 2.69
N ARG A 131 10.80 7.62 1.49
CA ARG A 131 11.63 8.54 0.69
C ARG A 131 10.75 9.47 -0.14
N PHE A 132 11.05 10.76 -0.06
CA PHE A 132 10.53 11.77 -0.99
C PHE A 132 11.21 11.61 -2.36
N ILE A 133 10.44 11.68 -3.46
CA ILE A 133 10.95 11.53 -4.83
C ILE A 133 10.90 12.87 -5.60
N ALA A 134 9.72 13.49 -5.65
CA ALA A 134 9.47 14.71 -6.40
C ALA A 134 8.20 15.41 -5.88
N ARG A 135 8.06 16.70 -6.17
CA ARG A 135 6.79 17.45 -6.02
C ARG A 135 6.52 18.34 -7.22
N ASP A 136 5.26 18.60 -7.52
CA ASP A 136 4.83 19.71 -8.38
C ASP A 136 4.11 20.80 -7.53
N ASP A 137 3.24 21.59 -8.14
CA ASP A 137 2.42 22.61 -7.46
C ASP A 137 1.27 22.00 -6.65
N GLU A 138 0.77 20.83 -7.04
CA GLU A 138 -0.45 20.22 -6.50
C GLU A 138 -0.19 18.99 -5.63
N SER A 139 0.93 18.29 -5.86
CA SER A 139 1.16 16.95 -5.33
C SER A 139 2.62 16.63 -5.01
N VAL A 140 2.80 15.62 -4.17
CA VAL A 140 4.10 15.04 -3.79
C VAL A 140 4.09 13.55 -4.07
N LEU A 141 5.14 13.07 -4.72
CA LEU A 141 5.41 11.64 -4.93
C LEU A 141 6.37 11.13 -3.86
N PHE A 142 5.91 10.14 -3.09
CA PHE A 142 6.72 9.40 -2.15
C PHE A 142 6.88 7.94 -2.58
N GLN A 143 8.02 7.35 -2.24
CA GLN A 143 8.22 5.90 -2.22
C GLN A 143 7.86 5.37 -0.82
N VAL A 144 7.10 4.27 -0.80
CA VAL A 144 6.67 3.57 0.40
C VAL A 144 7.22 2.14 0.41
N LYS A 145 7.62 1.63 1.58
CA LYS A 145 7.92 0.19 1.77
C LYS A 145 6.65 -0.53 2.18
N LEU A 146 6.33 -1.63 1.49
CA LEU A 146 5.24 -2.52 1.85
C LEU A 146 5.68 -3.37 3.04
N VAL A 147 4.93 -3.29 4.13
CA VAL A 147 5.26 -3.94 5.41
C VAL A 147 4.38 -5.15 5.71
N GLY A 148 3.24 -5.26 5.02
CA GLY A 148 2.41 -6.46 5.04
C GLY A 148 1.02 -6.26 4.44
N TRP A 149 0.20 -7.30 4.55
CA TRP A 149 -1.19 -7.35 4.14
C TRP A 149 -2.02 -8.00 5.24
N ASN A 150 -3.12 -7.35 5.61
CA ASN A 150 -4.19 -7.97 6.36
C ASN A 150 -5.19 -8.57 5.36
N THR A 151 -5.44 -9.87 5.46
CA THR A 151 -6.33 -10.59 4.54
C THR A 151 -7.41 -11.34 5.31
N ALA A 152 -8.49 -11.76 4.64
CA ALA A 152 -9.47 -12.68 5.24
C ALA A 152 -8.87 -14.02 5.72
N TRP A 153 -7.64 -14.36 5.31
CA TRP A 153 -6.89 -15.53 5.75
C TRP A 153 -5.80 -15.22 6.79
N GLY A 154 -5.87 -14.03 7.42
CA GLY A 154 -4.91 -13.54 8.40
C GLY A 154 -3.80 -12.66 7.81
N TRP A 155 -2.81 -12.35 8.64
CA TRP A 155 -1.70 -11.47 8.29
C TRP A 155 -0.69 -12.14 7.34
N ARG A 156 -0.17 -11.37 6.41
CA ARG A 156 0.80 -11.77 5.39
C ARG A 156 1.90 -10.71 5.29
N ALA A 157 3.14 -11.11 5.10
CA ALA A 157 4.24 -10.16 5.11
C ALA A 157 5.42 -10.64 4.24
N PRO A 158 6.26 -9.74 3.70
CA PRO A 158 7.46 -10.13 2.97
C PRO A 158 8.43 -10.91 3.87
N ASN A 159 9.39 -11.62 3.27
CA ASN A 159 10.53 -12.19 4.01
C ASN A 159 11.50 -11.08 4.46
N GLU A 160 12.46 -11.41 5.33
CA GLU A 160 13.48 -10.44 5.80
C GLU A 160 14.33 -9.83 4.69
N GLU A 161 14.50 -10.56 3.59
CA GLU A 161 15.38 -10.20 2.47
C GLU A 161 14.67 -9.40 1.36
N GLY A 162 13.34 -9.51 1.24
CA GLY A 162 12.57 -8.86 0.17
C GLY A 162 12.00 -7.50 0.59
N GLN A 163 12.44 -6.42 -0.06
CA GLN A 163 11.96 -5.07 0.24
C GLN A 163 11.00 -4.58 -0.84
N LEU A 164 9.79 -5.16 -0.85
CA LEU A 164 8.75 -4.71 -1.77
C LEU A 164 8.41 -3.23 -1.51
N VAL A 165 8.53 -2.41 -2.55
CA VAL A 165 8.18 -0.99 -2.54
C VAL A 165 6.96 -0.69 -3.39
N ALA A 166 6.33 0.44 -3.13
CA ALA A 166 5.32 1.06 -3.98
C ALA A 166 5.50 2.59 -3.94
N TYR A 167 4.61 3.30 -4.61
CA TYR A 167 4.60 4.77 -4.65
C TYR A 167 3.26 5.30 -4.19
N VAL A 168 3.26 6.44 -3.51
CA VAL A 168 2.03 7.17 -3.17
C VAL A 168 2.14 8.62 -3.61
N LEU A 169 1.10 9.09 -4.28
CA LEU A 169 0.86 10.48 -4.60
C LEU A 169 -0.06 11.08 -3.54
N VAL A 170 0.37 12.20 -2.98
CA VAL A 170 -0.32 12.92 -1.89
C VAL A 170 -0.53 14.36 -2.34
N ALA A 171 -1.72 14.92 -2.16
CA ALA A 171 -1.97 16.34 -2.39
C ALA A 171 -1.06 17.20 -1.48
N LEU A 172 -0.46 18.26 -2.00
CA LEU A 172 0.54 19.06 -1.29
C LEU A 172 0.02 19.67 0.03
N GLU A 173 -1.28 19.95 0.10
CA GLU A 173 -1.97 20.42 1.31
C GLU A 173 -2.04 19.36 2.43
N ASN A 174 -2.00 18.07 2.08
CA ASN A 174 -1.99 16.94 3.01
C ASN A 174 -0.57 16.47 3.37
N CYS A 175 0.47 17.19 2.93
CA CYS A 175 1.87 16.95 3.32
C CYS A 175 2.28 17.86 4.48
N THR A 176 3.26 17.45 5.28
CA THR A 176 3.83 18.33 6.32
C THR A 176 4.45 19.60 5.70
N ALA A 177 4.33 20.72 6.43
CA ALA A 177 4.53 22.06 5.90
C ALA A 177 5.90 22.32 5.25
N HIS A 178 6.93 21.54 5.57
CA HIS A 178 8.24 21.70 4.93
C HIS A 178 8.21 21.32 3.44
N TYR A 179 7.36 20.39 2.99
CA TYR A 179 7.23 20.05 1.58
C TYR A 179 6.65 21.18 0.72
N GLN A 180 5.98 22.15 1.34
CA GLN A 180 5.41 23.32 0.66
C GLN A 180 6.50 24.32 0.23
N ASP A 181 7.69 24.28 0.84
CA ASP A 181 8.86 25.07 0.45
C ASP A 181 9.39 24.62 -0.94
N PRO A 182 9.34 25.47 -1.98
CA PRO A 182 9.77 25.11 -3.33
C PRO A 182 11.29 25.04 -3.47
N ASP A 183 12.06 25.70 -2.60
CA ASP A 183 13.52 25.80 -2.71
C ASP A 183 14.26 24.64 -2.03
N ARG A 184 13.56 23.88 -1.17
CA ARG A 184 14.12 22.74 -0.43
C ARG A 184 14.07 21.39 -1.14
N PHE A 185 13.18 21.23 -2.12
CA PHE A 185 12.79 19.91 -2.63
C PHE A 185 12.95 19.78 -4.15
N ALA A 186 13.09 18.54 -4.63
CA ALA A 186 13.22 18.27 -6.06
C ALA A 186 11.89 18.60 -6.78
N TYR A 187 11.88 19.76 -7.45
CA TYR A 187 10.72 20.27 -8.15
C TYR A 187 10.57 19.63 -9.54
N PHE A 188 9.38 19.09 -9.81
CA PHE A 188 9.01 18.42 -11.04
C PHE A 188 8.51 19.43 -12.09
N LYS A 189 9.22 19.53 -13.22
CA LYS A 189 9.06 20.61 -14.22
C LYS A 189 8.43 20.18 -15.55
N ALA A 190 7.83 18.99 -15.63
CA ALA A 190 7.20 18.54 -16.87
C ALA A 190 5.86 19.26 -17.12
N PRO A 191 5.41 19.40 -18.38
CA PRO A 191 4.13 20.03 -18.71
C PRO A 191 2.90 19.17 -18.37
N THR A 192 3.11 17.93 -17.92
CA THR A 192 2.07 16.97 -17.52
C THR A 192 2.08 16.86 -16.00
N SER A 193 0.92 16.75 -15.35
CA SER A 193 0.85 16.56 -13.88
C SER A 193 1.67 15.34 -13.40
N LEU A 194 2.25 15.45 -12.20
CA LEU A 194 3.11 14.41 -11.61
C LEU A 194 2.41 13.04 -11.54
N ILE A 195 1.10 13.01 -11.28
CA ILE A 195 0.27 11.80 -11.29
C ILE A 195 0.36 11.06 -12.64
N ASN A 196 -0.05 11.73 -13.73
CA ASN A 196 -0.09 11.15 -15.07
C ASN A 196 1.31 10.80 -15.59
N TYR A 197 2.30 11.61 -15.24
CA TYR A 197 3.70 11.33 -15.56
C TYR A 197 4.19 10.05 -14.88
N THR A 198 3.93 9.90 -13.58
CA THR A 198 4.38 8.73 -12.79
C THR A 198 3.83 7.42 -13.37
N TYR A 199 2.54 7.40 -13.74
CA TYR A 199 1.93 6.25 -14.45
C TYR A 199 2.60 5.98 -15.81
N THR A 200 2.83 7.01 -16.61
CA THR A 200 3.48 6.89 -17.93
C THR A 200 4.90 6.35 -17.82
N ILE A 201 5.67 6.82 -16.84
CA ILE A 201 7.05 6.40 -16.62
C ILE A 201 7.12 4.99 -16.03
N ALA A 202 6.23 4.59 -15.13
CA ALA A 202 6.21 3.22 -14.60
C ALA A 202 6.00 2.18 -15.73
N GLU A 203 5.10 2.45 -16.68
CA GLU A 203 4.94 1.61 -17.87
C GLU A 203 6.20 1.62 -18.77
N ARG A 204 6.78 2.80 -19.04
CA ARG A 204 8.00 2.91 -19.87
C ARG A 204 9.22 2.24 -19.27
N VAL A 205 9.44 2.37 -17.95
CA VAL A 205 10.52 1.70 -17.22
C VAL A 205 10.34 0.19 -17.26
N THR A 206 9.12 -0.31 -17.08
CA THR A 206 8.83 -1.76 -17.15
C THR A 206 8.98 -2.32 -18.56
N ALA A 207 8.70 -1.52 -19.60
CA ALA A 207 8.85 -1.91 -20.99
C ALA A 207 10.30 -1.81 -21.52
N ALA A 208 11.20 -1.09 -20.85
CA ALA A 208 12.58 -0.94 -21.25
C ALA A 208 13.39 -2.22 -20.95
N ASN A 209 13.54 -3.07 -21.97
CA ASN A 209 14.22 -4.37 -21.84
C ASN A 209 15.68 -4.32 -22.33
N THR A 210 16.05 -3.26 -23.05
CA THR A 210 17.40 -3.05 -23.59
C THR A 210 18.07 -1.82 -22.98
N LYS A 211 19.40 -1.83 -22.95
CA LYS A 211 20.21 -0.67 -22.51
C LYS A 211 19.91 0.59 -23.34
N GLU A 212 19.58 0.44 -24.62
CA GLU A 212 19.25 1.55 -25.50
C GLU A 212 17.88 2.18 -25.16
N GLU A 213 16.89 1.38 -24.76
CA GLU A 213 15.60 1.87 -24.31
C GLU A 213 15.72 2.59 -22.95
N VAL A 214 16.51 2.04 -22.02
CA VAL A 214 16.82 2.70 -20.75
C VAL A 214 17.48 4.07 -20.96
N LEU A 215 18.42 4.18 -21.92
CA LEU A 215 19.06 5.45 -22.28
C LEU A 215 18.11 6.46 -22.98
N ARG A 216 16.91 6.04 -23.41
CA ARG A 216 15.84 6.90 -23.96
C ARG A 216 14.80 7.31 -22.90
N LEU A 217 14.95 6.86 -21.66
CA LEU A 217 14.13 7.33 -20.54
C LEU A 217 14.52 8.77 -20.17
N PRO A 218 13.59 9.62 -19.72
CA PRO A 218 13.91 10.97 -19.25
C PRO A 218 14.86 10.95 -18.04
N ASN A 219 15.75 11.93 -17.94
CA ASN A 219 16.66 12.06 -16.80
C ASN A 219 16.12 13.05 -15.76
N ASP A 220 15.20 12.57 -14.93
CA ASP A 220 14.55 13.31 -13.85
C ASP A 220 14.41 12.43 -12.58
N SER A 221 14.01 13.00 -11.44
CA SER A 221 13.95 12.27 -10.18
C SER A 221 12.89 11.17 -10.12
N VAL A 222 11.76 11.31 -10.83
CA VAL A 222 10.68 10.30 -10.89
C VAL A 222 11.15 9.11 -11.70
N THR A 223 11.69 9.36 -12.90
CA THR A 223 12.21 8.30 -13.76
C THR A 223 13.39 7.57 -13.15
N ASN A 224 14.34 8.29 -12.56
CA ASN A 224 15.49 7.68 -11.89
C ASN A 224 15.05 6.83 -10.69
N ALA A 225 14.11 7.28 -9.86
CA ALA A 225 13.63 6.51 -8.70
C ALA A 225 12.83 5.26 -9.09
N LEU A 226 11.99 5.35 -10.14
CA LEU A 226 11.28 4.18 -10.69
C LEU A 226 12.27 3.17 -11.26
N HIS A 227 13.21 3.60 -12.10
CA HIS A 227 14.22 2.73 -12.67
C HIS A 227 15.14 2.09 -11.60
N GLU A 228 15.60 2.87 -10.62
CA GLU A 228 16.34 2.37 -9.44
C GLU A 228 15.56 1.24 -8.75
N SER A 229 14.26 1.44 -8.50
CA SER A 229 13.43 0.45 -7.81
C SER A 229 13.17 -0.81 -8.63
N PHE A 230 12.95 -0.71 -9.94
CA PHE A 230 12.77 -1.89 -10.80
C PHE A 230 14.07 -2.71 -10.97
N VAL A 231 15.24 -2.07 -10.87
CA VAL A 231 16.54 -2.76 -10.88
C VAL A 231 16.82 -3.45 -9.54
N MET A 232 16.51 -2.79 -8.42
CA MET A 232 16.74 -3.34 -7.07
C MET A 232 15.72 -4.41 -6.68
N GLU A 233 14.45 -4.24 -7.09
CA GLU A 233 13.32 -5.10 -6.73
C GLU A 233 12.62 -5.64 -7.99
N PRO A 234 13.12 -6.72 -8.62
CA PRO A 234 12.55 -7.27 -9.85
C PRO A 234 11.09 -7.74 -9.73
N ASP A 235 10.59 -7.92 -8.51
CA ASP A 235 9.21 -8.35 -8.22
C ASP A 235 8.17 -7.26 -8.50
N LEU A 236 8.58 -5.99 -8.65
CA LEU A 236 7.69 -4.89 -9.03
C LEU A 236 7.00 -5.12 -10.40
N LYS A 237 7.58 -5.95 -11.28
CA LYS A 237 6.96 -6.34 -12.57
C LYS A 237 5.61 -7.06 -12.41
N TYR A 238 5.35 -7.65 -11.24
CA TYR A 238 4.10 -8.36 -10.93
C TYR A 238 2.98 -7.44 -10.37
N PHE A 239 3.31 -6.19 -10.05
CA PHE A 239 2.35 -5.19 -9.60
C PHE A 239 1.57 -4.60 -10.78
N TYR A 240 0.33 -4.19 -10.51
CA TYR A 240 -0.46 -3.49 -11.52
C TYR A 240 0.04 -2.06 -11.68
N ARG A 241 0.41 -1.69 -12.91
CA ARG A 241 0.99 -0.38 -13.22
C ARG A 241 -0.04 0.72 -13.42
N GLY A 242 -1.29 0.39 -13.74
CA GLY A 242 -2.38 1.35 -13.86
C GLY A 242 -3.02 1.74 -12.53
N GLN A 243 -4.05 2.59 -12.59
CA GLN A 243 -4.82 3.02 -11.43
C GLN A 243 -5.72 1.88 -10.90
N GLY A 244 -5.46 1.42 -9.68
CA GLY A 244 -6.31 0.45 -8.97
C GLY A 244 -7.62 1.05 -8.45
N THR A 245 -8.55 0.19 -8.03
CA THR A 245 -9.86 0.59 -7.46
C THR A 245 -9.93 0.60 -5.93
N GLY A 246 -8.79 0.39 -5.26
CA GLY A 246 -8.70 0.48 -3.81
C GLY A 246 -8.68 1.93 -3.30
N VAL A 247 -8.92 2.10 -2.01
CA VAL A 247 -8.87 3.40 -1.32
C VAL A 247 -7.61 3.48 -0.47
N VAL A 248 -6.86 4.58 -0.58
CA VAL A 248 -5.62 4.81 0.16
C VAL A 248 -5.86 5.88 1.22
N MET A 249 -5.47 5.61 2.46
CA MET A 249 -5.60 6.55 3.59
C MET A 249 -4.40 6.39 4.54
N THR A 250 -4.14 7.38 5.39
CA THR A 250 -3.25 7.20 6.53
C THR A 250 -3.82 6.16 7.51
N GLU A 251 -2.96 5.56 8.33
CA GLU A 251 -3.35 4.66 9.43
C GLU A 251 -4.38 5.30 10.37
N GLU A 252 -4.20 6.58 10.70
CA GLU A 252 -5.05 7.33 11.63
C GLU A 252 -6.45 7.60 11.04
N ASP A 253 -6.51 8.11 9.81
CA ASP A 253 -7.79 8.37 9.13
C ASP A 253 -8.52 7.06 8.82
N HIS A 254 -7.80 5.99 8.48
CA HIS A 254 -8.40 4.68 8.23
C HIS A 254 -9.07 4.11 9.49
N ARG A 255 -8.43 4.20 10.66
CA ARG A 255 -9.01 3.72 11.94
C ARG A 255 -10.33 4.43 12.29
N THR A 256 -10.47 5.70 11.93
CA THR A 256 -11.65 6.51 12.26
C THR A 256 -12.75 6.43 11.20
N THR A 257 -12.37 6.35 9.91
CA THR A 257 -13.30 6.42 8.78
C THR A 257 -13.76 5.05 8.29
N VAL A 258 -12.87 4.05 8.34
CA VAL A 258 -13.07 2.76 7.67
C VAL A 258 -13.40 1.66 8.67
N LYS A 259 -14.65 1.19 8.64
CA LYS A 259 -15.03 -0.06 9.31
C LYS A 259 -14.38 -1.24 8.58
N SER A 260 -13.43 -1.88 9.23
CA SER A 260 -12.82 -3.12 8.74
C SER A 260 -13.19 -4.28 9.65
N ASP A 261 -13.69 -5.35 9.05
CA ASP A 261 -13.99 -6.62 9.72
C ASP A 261 -12.76 -7.55 9.73
N LEU A 262 -11.61 -7.08 9.23
CA LEU A 262 -10.36 -7.84 9.20
C LEU A 262 -9.76 -7.92 10.62
N GLY A 263 -9.11 -9.04 10.91
CA GLY A 263 -8.52 -9.31 12.23
C GLY A 263 -7.44 -8.29 12.61
N PRO A 264 -7.07 -8.18 13.90
CA PRO A 264 -6.04 -7.25 14.33
C PRO A 264 -4.68 -7.59 13.70
N ILE A 265 -3.90 -6.54 13.44
CA ILE A 265 -2.48 -6.65 13.12
C ILE A 265 -1.77 -7.43 14.25
N PRO A 266 -0.79 -8.32 13.99
CA PRO A 266 -0.05 -9.01 15.03
C PRO A 266 0.54 -8.03 16.07
N PRO A 267 0.44 -8.31 17.38
CA PRO A 267 0.82 -7.33 18.42
C PRO A 267 2.34 -7.09 18.56
N ASP A 268 3.16 -7.84 17.84
CA ASP A 268 4.61 -7.71 17.67
C ASP A 268 5.00 -7.04 16.35
N PHE A 269 4.02 -6.69 15.51
CA PHE A 269 4.27 -5.99 14.27
C PHE A 269 4.77 -4.57 14.54
N ASN A 270 6.03 -4.31 14.19
CA ASN A 270 6.60 -2.98 14.16
C ASN A 270 6.86 -2.59 12.69
N PRO A 271 6.02 -1.73 12.08
CA PRO A 271 6.18 -1.32 10.67
C PRO A 271 7.44 -0.49 10.43
N GLN A 272 8.00 0.11 11.49
CA GLN A 272 9.20 0.97 11.44
C GLN A 272 10.51 0.17 11.58
N ALA A 273 10.44 -1.15 11.77
CA ALA A 273 11.63 -1.98 11.88
C ALA A 273 12.36 -2.11 10.53
N SER A 274 13.69 -2.06 10.55
CA SER A 274 14.52 -2.26 9.35
C SER A 274 14.31 -3.65 8.74
N HIS A 275 14.24 -4.67 9.60
CA HIS A 275 13.93 -6.06 9.27
C HIS A 275 12.57 -6.46 9.82
N ALA A 276 11.96 -7.48 9.21
CA ALA A 276 10.68 -8.05 9.59
C ALA A 276 10.64 -8.55 11.06
N PRO A 277 10.09 -7.77 12.01
CA PRO A 277 10.26 -8.05 13.44
C PRO A 277 9.43 -9.25 13.90
N TYR A 278 8.40 -9.60 13.13
CA TYR A 278 7.52 -10.77 13.35
C TYR A 278 8.22 -12.12 13.13
N LEU A 279 9.41 -12.17 12.51
CA LEU A 279 10.18 -13.41 12.42
C LEU A 279 10.91 -13.77 13.72
N LEU A 280 11.01 -12.85 14.70
CA LEU A 280 11.57 -13.14 16.02
C LEU A 280 10.72 -14.16 16.82
N ARG A 281 9.43 -14.35 16.47
CA ARG A 281 8.62 -15.47 17.00
C ARG A 281 9.09 -16.83 16.46
N PHE A 282 9.60 -16.86 15.24
CA PHE A 282 10.00 -18.08 14.56
C PHE A 282 11.50 -18.36 14.72
N ALA A 283 11.96 -18.38 15.97
CA ALA A 283 13.05 -19.28 16.33
C ALA A 283 12.70 -20.67 15.78
N LYS A 284 13.66 -21.33 15.12
CA LYS A 284 13.49 -22.40 14.09
C LYS A 284 12.55 -23.58 14.40
N PHE A 285 12.04 -23.70 15.62
CA PHE A 285 11.14 -24.74 16.10
C PHE A 285 9.65 -24.48 15.79
N GLU A 286 9.17 -23.23 15.80
CA GLU A 286 7.71 -22.96 15.76
C GLU A 286 7.12 -22.80 14.35
N LEU A 287 7.95 -22.53 13.33
CA LEU A 287 7.47 -22.36 11.95
C LEU A 287 6.71 -23.60 11.44
N GLY A 288 7.16 -24.79 11.82
CA GLY A 288 6.48 -26.06 11.50
C GLY A 288 5.16 -26.28 12.25
N ALA A 289 4.90 -25.57 13.35
CA ALA A 289 3.61 -25.56 14.03
C ALA A 289 2.65 -24.52 13.42
N ALA A 290 3.14 -23.31 13.16
CA ALA A 290 2.36 -22.27 12.50
C ALA A 290 1.95 -22.63 11.06
N LEU A 291 2.83 -23.26 10.28
CA LEU A 291 2.49 -23.79 8.96
C LEU A 291 1.36 -24.83 9.05
N ARG A 292 1.42 -25.77 10.00
CA ARG A 292 0.33 -26.75 10.23
C ARG A 292 -0.97 -26.10 10.73
N ALA A 293 -0.90 -25.05 11.55
CA ALA A 293 -2.08 -24.29 11.96
C ALA A 293 -2.68 -23.46 10.80
N SER A 294 -1.86 -23.03 9.85
CA SER A 294 -2.28 -22.29 8.65
C SER A 294 -2.84 -23.16 7.53
N GLN A 295 -2.69 -24.49 7.63
CA GLN A 295 -3.38 -25.48 6.79
C GLN A 295 -4.87 -25.57 7.18
N ALA A 296 -5.58 -24.45 7.09
CA ALA A 296 -7.03 -24.45 7.04
C ALA A 296 -7.47 -25.26 5.81
N PRO A 297 -8.51 -26.11 5.92
CA PRO A 297 -8.91 -27.01 4.85
C PRO A 297 -9.46 -26.20 3.66
N GLY A 298 -8.67 -26.06 2.60
CA GLY A 298 -9.08 -25.34 1.39
C GLY A 298 -7.97 -24.96 0.42
N ILE A 299 -6.70 -24.87 0.86
CA ILE A 299 -5.57 -24.55 -0.02
C ILE A 299 -4.63 -25.76 -0.10
N PRO A 300 -4.52 -26.45 -1.27
CA PRO A 300 -3.52 -27.48 -1.48
C PRO A 300 -2.15 -26.84 -1.70
N LEU A 301 -1.50 -26.42 -0.62
CA LEU A 301 -0.08 -26.12 -0.66
C LEU A 301 0.69 -27.43 -0.90
N SER A 302 1.60 -27.42 -1.87
CA SER A 302 2.54 -28.51 -2.10
C SER A 302 3.32 -28.82 -0.83
N GLN A 303 3.71 -30.09 -0.66
CA GLN A 303 4.39 -30.53 0.57
C GLN A 303 5.63 -29.68 0.86
N PRO A 304 5.91 -29.33 2.13
CA PRO A 304 7.07 -28.54 2.48
C PRO A 304 8.35 -29.27 2.03
N VAL A 305 9.15 -28.57 1.22
CA VAL A 305 10.45 -29.08 0.77
C VAL A 305 11.39 -29.12 1.97
N CYS A 306 11.59 -30.31 2.52
CA CYS A 306 12.58 -30.54 3.56
C CYS A 306 13.99 -30.38 2.99
N PHE A 307 14.62 -29.23 3.21
CA PHE A 307 16.06 -29.09 3.06
C PHE A 307 16.75 -29.96 4.12
N GLY A 308 17.28 -31.11 3.68
CA GLY A 308 17.97 -32.05 4.55
C GLY A 308 19.19 -31.41 5.21
N SER A 309 19.23 -31.43 6.54
CA SER A 309 20.37 -30.95 7.33
C SER A 309 21.60 -31.85 7.10
N THR A 310 22.52 -31.41 6.25
CA THR A 310 23.86 -32.00 6.16
C THR A 310 24.69 -31.64 7.39
N ALA A 311 24.76 -32.56 8.35
CA ALA A 311 25.62 -32.44 9.53
C ALA A 311 26.25 -33.79 9.93
N ALA A 312 27.31 -34.14 9.19
CA ALA A 312 28.57 -34.79 9.62
C ALA A 312 28.62 -36.07 10.50
N LEU A 313 29.79 -36.73 10.39
CA LEU A 313 30.31 -37.90 11.13
C LEU A 313 29.72 -39.26 10.67
N GLN A 314 30.51 -40.33 10.54
CA GLN A 314 31.73 -40.65 11.29
C GLN A 314 32.96 -41.03 10.44
N SER A 315 34.11 -40.90 11.09
CA SER A 315 35.39 -41.51 10.72
C SER A 315 35.47 -42.99 11.12
N THR A 316 35.87 -43.84 10.18
CA THR A 316 36.86 -44.93 10.33
C THR A 316 37.43 -45.26 8.96
#